data_AF-A0A7V6YFU5-F1
#
_entry.id   AF-A0A7V6YFU5-F1
#
_cell.length_a   1.000
_cell.length_b   1.000
_cell.length_c   1.000
_cell.angle_alpha   90.00
_cell.angle_beta   90.00
_cell.angle_gamma   90.00
#
_symmetry.space_group_name_H-M   'P 1'
#
loop_
_entity.id
_entity.type
_entity.pdbx_description
1 polymer ?
#
loop_
_entity_poly.entity_id
_entity_poly.type
_entity_poly.pdbx_seq_one_letter_code
_entity_poly.pdbx_strand_id
1 'polypeptide(L)'
;NAIYISPEITKEQLLLHAAHQFREGDVLHWWHPGAGDRGVRTRFTDDRLWLPYVLVEYLERTGDYEILHQEAPYLEGEELPPGEDERYFTPRRSAETGTLYDHCLRAIEVSLKFGRHGLPLMGSGDWNDGMSTVGNQGQGESVWLGWFLLYILKKFAPLCRRQGDEERARRYEEIAAGLAEALEKDGWDGAWYRRAYFDDGTPLGSAVNSECSIDSLSQSWAVIAGSLRPERREMALAAVEQNLVDRDLGLIKLFTPPFENGDLEPGYIKGYVAGVRENGAQYTHSAAWVIKAFAMLGQGDKAGELFHMINPINHARTPIECTVYKVEPYVVAADVYSVSPQAGRGGWTWYTGAAGWLYRVALEDILGFKLKGQKLFLNPCIPKSWSGFEINYRYGNTWYRIQVENPQGVNGGVREILLDGRPVADGVPLADDGKTHRVQVRLAANPAPVGAAGSKERRA
;
A
#
# COMPACT_ATOMS: atom_id res chain seq x y z
N ASN A 1 -9.26 -6.01 0.85
CA ASN A 1 -10.58 -6.11 1.50
C ASN A 1 -11.18 -7.51 1.37
N ALA A 2 -11.16 -8.14 0.18
CA ALA A 2 -11.73 -9.47 -0.06
C ALA A 2 -11.30 -10.54 0.96
N ILE A 3 -10.03 -10.52 1.40
CA ILE A 3 -9.49 -11.44 2.41
C ILE A 3 -10.28 -11.51 3.72
N TYR A 4 -10.95 -10.42 4.13
CA TYR A 4 -11.79 -10.38 5.34
C TYR A 4 -13.22 -10.89 5.10
N ILE A 5 -13.62 -11.02 3.83
CA ILE A 5 -14.95 -11.48 3.42
C ILE A 5 -14.87 -12.97 3.08
N SER A 6 -13.93 -13.33 2.21
CA SER A 6 -13.59 -14.70 1.83
C SER A 6 -12.11 -14.77 1.43
N PRO A 7 -11.27 -15.42 2.25
CA PRO A 7 -9.90 -15.75 1.89
C PRO A 7 -9.79 -16.52 0.56
N GLU A 8 -10.77 -17.35 0.25
CA GLU A 8 -10.83 -18.18 -0.95
C GLU A 8 -10.83 -17.34 -2.23
N ILE A 9 -11.60 -16.24 -2.26
CA ILE A 9 -11.56 -15.27 -3.38
C ILE A 9 -10.15 -14.72 -3.55
N THR A 10 -9.44 -14.43 -2.45
CA THR A 10 -8.06 -13.92 -2.53
C THR A 10 -7.10 -14.98 -3.07
N LYS A 11 -7.27 -16.24 -2.65
CA LYS A 11 -6.49 -17.39 -3.16
C LYS A 11 -6.72 -17.61 -4.66
N GLU A 12 -7.96 -17.56 -5.12
CA GLU A 12 -8.30 -17.66 -6.54
C GLU A 12 -7.65 -16.53 -7.36
N GLN A 13 -7.68 -15.29 -6.84
CA GLN A 13 -7.01 -14.16 -7.49
C GLN A 13 -5.49 -14.32 -7.55
N LEU A 14 -4.84 -14.82 -6.49
CA LEU A 14 -3.40 -15.11 -6.51
C LEU A 14 -3.03 -16.11 -7.62
N LEU A 15 -3.78 -17.21 -7.73
CA LEU A 15 -3.55 -18.22 -8.78
C LEU A 15 -3.85 -17.69 -10.18
N LEU A 16 -4.91 -16.88 -10.32
CA LEU A 16 -5.25 -16.24 -11.59
C LEU A 16 -4.12 -15.32 -12.07
N HIS A 17 -3.59 -14.46 -11.20
CA HIS A 17 -2.52 -13.52 -11.59
C HIS A 17 -1.19 -14.24 -11.81
N ALA A 18 -0.88 -15.29 -11.04
CA ALA A 18 0.28 -16.15 -11.31
C ALA A 18 0.19 -16.81 -12.70
N ALA A 19 -1.02 -17.24 -13.11
CA ALA A 19 -1.27 -17.81 -14.43
C ALA A 19 -1.06 -16.82 -15.60
N HIS A 20 -0.96 -15.52 -15.31
CA HIS A 20 -0.70 -14.44 -16.27
C HIS A 20 0.71 -13.84 -16.15
N GLN A 21 1.63 -14.56 -15.49
CA GLN A 21 3.05 -14.25 -15.45
C GLN A 21 3.79 -14.96 -16.60
N PHE A 22 4.67 -14.25 -17.29
CA PHE A 22 5.56 -14.81 -18.29
C PHE A 22 6.72 -15.58 -17.65
N ARG A 23 7.35 -16.48 -18.42
CA ARG A 23 8.50 -17.28 -17.93
C ARG A 23 9.66 -16.42 -17.44
N GLU A 24 9.83 -15.23 -18.02
CA GLU A 24 10.87 -14.26 -17.66
C GLU A 24 10.62 -13.55 -16.32
N GLY A 25 9.40 -13.66 -15.76
CA GLY A 25 9.03 -13.14 -14.45
C GLY A 25 8.21 -11.84 -14.46
N ASP A 26 8.13 -11.16 -15.61
CA ASP A 26 7.16 -10.08 -15.84
C ASP A 26 5.76 -10.62 -16.14
N VAL A 27 4.77 -9.74 -16.22
CA VAL A 27 3.35 -10.11 -16.24
C VAL A 27 2.61 -9.35 -17.33
N LEU A 28 1.38 -9.79 -17.64
CA LEU A 28 0.43 -8.91 -18.29
C LEU A 28 -0.01 -7.81 -17.32
N HIS A 29 0.09 -6.55 -17.74
CA HIS A 29 -0.37 -5.39 -16.98
C HIS A 29 -1.89 -5.41 -16.78
N TRP A 30 -2.63 -5.81 -17.82
CA TRP A 30 -4.05 -6.17 -17.76
C TRP A 30 -4.44 -7.07 -18.93
N TRP A 31 -5.59 -7.75 -18.82
CA TRP A 31 -6.12 -8.62 -19.88
C TRP A 31 -7.66 -8.65 -19.91
N HIS A 32 -8.22 -9.13 -21.02
CA HIS A 32 -9.65 -9.42 -21.14
C HIS A 32 -9.93 -10.92 -20.95
N PRO A 33 -10.64 -11.30 -19.87
CA PRO A 33 -10.99 -12.69 -19.64
C PRO A 33 -11.79 -13.30 -20.81
N GLY A 34 -11.43 -14.52 -21.21
CA GLY A 34 -12.18 -15.29 -22.21
C GLY A 34 -11.93 -14.92 -23.67
N ALA A 35 -11.30 -13.78 -23.97
CA ALA A 35 -10.85 -13.41 -25.31
C ALA A 35 -9.45 -13.97 -25.62
N GLY A 36 -9.21 -15.23 -25.23
CA GLY A 36 -7.87 -15.83 -25.21
C GLY A 36 -6.91 -15.12 -24.24
N ASP A 37 -7.44 -14.45 -23.23
CA ASP A 37 -6.69 -13.61 -22.28
C ASP A 37 -5.78 -12.58 -22.97
N ARG A 38 -6.27 -12.01 -24.07
CA ARG A 38 -5.60 -10.92 -24.79
C ARG A 38 -5.40 -9.73 -23.85
N GLY A 39 -4.17 -9.25 -23.75
CA GLY A 39 -3.77 -8.25 -22.77
C GLY A 39 -2.57 -7.45 -23.23
N VAL A 40 -2.12 -6.55 -22.36
CA VAL A 40 -0.94 -5.70 -22.60
C VAL A 40 0.22 -6.20 -21.76
N ARG A 41 1.37 -6.43 -22.40
CA ARG A 41 2.68 -6.56 -21.72
C ARG A 41 3.36 -5.20 -21.78
N THR A 42 3.82 -4.70 -20.65
CA THR A 42 4.43 -3.37 -20.50
C THR A 42 5.85 -3.49 -19.93
N ARG A 43 6.58 -2.36 -19.84
CA ARG A 43 7.78 -2.26 -19.00
C ARG A 43 7.48 -1.68 -17.61
N PHE A 44 6.24 -1.75 -17.13
CA PHE A 44 5.90 -1.27 -15.80
C PHE A 44 6.49 -2.24 -14.78
N THR A 45 7.28 -1.70 -13.86
CA THR A 45 8.14 -2.53 -13.02
C THR A 45 7.50 -2.93 -11.72
N ASP A 46 6.46 -2.22 -11.28
CA ASP A 46 5.71 -2.53 -10.06
C ASP A 46 4.68 -3.65 -10.25
N ASP A 47 4.15 -3.83 -11.47
CA ASP A 47 3.27 -4.93 -11.88
C ASP A 47 3.78 -6.30 -11.38
N ARG A 48 5.10 -6.50 -11.48
CA ARG A 48 5.81 -7.71 -11.05
C ARG A 48 5.66 -7.99 -9.57
N LEU A 49 5.56 -6.94 -8.76
CA LEU A 49 5.70 -6.99 -7.32
C LEU A 49 4.35 -7.06 -6.57
N TRP A 50 3.23 -6.84 -7.25
CA TRP A 50 1.90 -6.97 -6.62
C TRP A 50 1.56 -8.41 -6.23
N LEU A 51 1.94 -9.42 -7.04
CA LEU A 51 1.74 -10.83 -6.70
C LEU A 51 2.46 -11.22 -5.38
N PRO A 52 3.78 -10.98 -5.22
CA PRO A 52 4.46 -11.25 -3.96
C PRO A 52 3.89 -10.41 -2.80
N TYR A 53 3.54 -9.15 -3.02
CA TYR A 53 2.87 -8.33 -1.99
C TYR A 53 1.57 -8.98 -1.49
N VAL A 54 0.66 -9.35 -2.40
CA VAL A 54 -0.62 -9.95 -2.00
C VAL A 54 -0.41 -11.30 -1.33
N LEU A 55 0.57 -12.10 -1.76
CA LEU A 55 0.88 -13.39 -1.13
C LEU A 55 1.32 -13.21 0.33
N VAL A 56 2.24 -12.28 0.64
CA VAL A 56 2.67 -12.07 2.03
C VAL A 56 1.55 -11.51 2.90
N GLU A 57 0.69 -10.65 2.33
CA GLU A 57 -0.49 -10.16 3.04
C GLU A 57 -1.47 -11.32 3.31
N TYR A 58 -1.71 -12.19 2.33
CA TYR A 58 -2.55 -13.38 2.46
C TYR A 58 -2.05 -14.28 3.58
N LEU A 59 -0.79 -14.70 3.52
CA LEU A 59 -0.16 -15.57 4.49
C LEU A 59 -0.22 -14.99 5.91
N GLU A 60 0.03 -13.68 6.06
CA GLU A 60 -0.04 -13.04 7.36
C GLU A 60 -1.45 -13.12 7.95
N ARG A 61 -2.51 -12.86 7.16
CA ARG A 61 -3.88 -12.84 7.68
C ARG A 61 -4.47 -14.24 7.86
N THR A 62 -4.19 -15.18 6.97
CA THR A 62 -4.83 -16.51 6.98
C THR A 62 -4.00 -17.57 7.71
N GLY A 63 -2.68 -17.44 7.70
CA GLY A 63 -1.78 -18.52 8.12
C GLY A 63 -1.81 -19.75 7.21
N ASP A 64 -2.45 -19.67 6.04
CA ASP A 64 -2.52 -20.76 5.06
C ASP A 64 -1.24 -20.81 4.22
N TYR A 65 -0.22 -21.49 4.74
CA TYR A 65 1.06 -21.66 4.04
C TYR A 65 1.03 -22.72 2.94
N GLU A 66 -0.02 -23.55 2.88
CA GLU A 66 -0.18 -24.55 1.80
C GLU A 66 -0.38 -23.90 0.43
N ILE A 67 -0.84 -22.64 0.40
CA ILE A 67 -0.95 -21.85 -0.83
C ILE A 67 0.37 -21.75 -1.58
N LEU A 68 1.52 -21.78 -0.87
CA LEU A 68 2.85 -21.65 -1.47
C LEU A 68 3.16 -22.76 -2.47
N HIS A 69 2.55 -23.93 -2.29
CA HIS A 69 2.76 -25.12 -3.10
C HIS A 69 1.70 -25.30 -4.19
N GLN A 70 0.72 -24.39 -4.27
CA GLN A 70 -0.27 -24.41 -5.35
C GLN A 70 0.40 -24.01 -6.66
N GLU A 71 0.12 -24.76 -7.72
CA GLU A 71 0.74 -24.55 -9.02
C GLU A 71 -0.12 -23.69 -9.95
N ALA A 72 0.55 -22.86 -10.75
CA ALA A 72 -0.04 -22.14 -11.86
C ALA A 72 0.86 -22.31 -13.12
N PRO A 73 0.29 -22.21 -14.33
CA PRO A 73 1.08 -22.17 -15.55
C PRO A 73 1.77 -20.81 -15.71
N TYR A 74 2.87 -20.77 -16.48
CA TYR A 74 3.38 -19.50 -17.02
C TYR A 74 2.76 -19.17 -18.39
N LEU A 75 2.96 -17.94 -18.85
CA LEU A 75 2.75 -17.50 -20.22
C LEU A 75 4.07 -17.51 -21.03
N GLU A 76 3.92 -17.65 -22.33
CA GLU A 76 4.97 -17.50 -23.35
C GLU A 76 4.52 -16.43 -24.35
N GLY A 77 5.41 -15.48 -24.61
CA GLY A 77 5.21 -14.39 -25.55
C GLY A 77 6.55 -13.73 -25.83
N GLU A 78 6.67 -13.06 -26.98
CA GLU A 78 7.89 -12.32 -27.30
C GLU A 78 8.13 -11.23 -26.24
N GLU A 79 9.36 -11.12 -25.75
CA GLU A 79 9.77 -9.98 -24.92
C GLU A 79 9.64 -8.68 -25.72
N LEU A 80 9.40 -7.58 -25.02
CA LEU A 80 9.40 -6.27 -25.67
C LEU A 80 10.82 -5.95 -26.17
N PRO A 81 11.03 -5.69 -27.47
CA PRO A 81 12.31 -5.24 -27.98
C PRO A 81 12.71 -3.88 -27.36
N PRO A 82 13.99 -3.50 -27.46
CA PRO A 82 14.43 -2.18 -27.04
C PRO A 82 13.64 -1.07 -27.76
N GLY A 83 13.15 -0.08 -27.01
CA GLY A 83 12.34 1.02 -27.53
C GLY A 83 10.84 0.74 -27.69
N GLU A 84 10.38 -0.49 -27.40
CA GLU A 84 8.95 -0.78 -27.25
C GLU A 84 8.58 -0.81 -25.76
N ASP A 85 7.65 0.06 -25.37
CA ASP A 85 7.20 0.24 -23.98
C ASP A 85 6.02 -0.67 -23.63
N GLU A 86 5.15 -0.95 -24.60
CA GLU A 86 3.98 -1.80 -24.42
C GLU A 86 3.54 -2.50 -25.70
N ARG A 87 2.91 -3.67 -25.55
CA ARG A 87 2.35 -4.45 -26.66
C ARG A 87 1.03 -5.10 -26.26
N TYR A 88 -0.01 -4.86 -27.05
CA TYR A 88 -1.31 -5.54 -26.91
C TYR A 88 -1.39 -6.79 -27.81
N PHE A 89 -1.41 -7.97 -27.20
CA PHE A 89 -1.39 -9.24 -27.93
C PHE A 89 -2.03 -10.39 -27.15
N THR A 90 -2.18 -11.53 -27.81
CA THR A 90 -2.66 -12.77 -27.18
C THR A 90 -1.44 -13.63 -26.83
N PRO A 91 -1.12 -13.81 -25.54
CA PRO A 91 -0.03 -14.69 -25.13
C PRO A 91 -0.39 -16.15 -25.37
N ARG A 92 0.64 -17.01 -25.43
CA ARG A 92 0.45 -18.46 -25.42
C ARG A 92 0.62 -18.97 -24.01
N ARG A 93 -0.20 -19.93 -23.57
CA ARG A 93 0.03 -20.64 -22.31
C ARG A 93 1.27 -21.55 -22.44
N SER A 94 2.20 -21.42 -21.50
CA SER A 94 3.39 -22.28 -21.41
C SER A 94 3.01 -23.70 -20.98
N ALA A 95 3.83 -24.68 -21.36
CA ALA A 95 3.80 -26.02 -20.75
C ALA A 95 4.50 -26.03 -19.37
N GLU A 96 5.32 -25.01 -19.09
CA GLU A 96 5.97 -24.84 -17.80
C GLU A 96 4.96 -24.36 -16.74
N THR A 97 4.99 -25.01 -15.58
CA THR A 97 4.26 -24.63 -14.37
C THR A 97 5.24 -24.30 -13.26
N GLY A 98 4.79 -23.52 -12.28
CA GLY A 98 5.53 -23.24 -11.06
C GLY A 98 4.60 -23.16 -9.87
N THR A 99 5.15 -23.37 -8.68
CA THR A 99 4.39 -23.09 -7.46
C THR A 99 4.21 -21.58 -7.28
N LEU A 100 3.21 -21.14 -6.52
CA LEU A 100 3.03 -19.72 -6.22
C LEU A 100 4.28 -19.09 -5.59
N TYR A 101 5.05 -19.88 -4.83
CA TYR A 101 6.35 -19.46 -4.34
C TYR A 101 7.33 -19.19 -5.49
N ASP A 102 7.46 -20.09 -6.47
CA ASP A 102 8.33 -19.92 -7.65
C ASP A 102 7.95 -18.69 -8.48
N HIS A 103 6.65 -18.48 -8.71
CA HIS A 103 6.13 -17.31 -9.42
C HIS A 103 6.56 -16.00 -8.73
N CYS A 104 6.40 -15.94 -7.40
CA CYS A 104 6.83 -14.79 -6.61
C CYS A 104 8.35 -14.59 -6.63
N LEU A 105 9.12 -15.68 -6.55
CA LEU A 105 10.58 -15.59 -6.66
C LEU A 105 11.01 -15.02 -8.00
N ARG A 106 10.45 -15.48 -9.12
CA ARG A 106 10.78 -14.93 -10.45
C ARG A 106 10.44 -13.45 -10.57
N ALA A 107 9.28 -13.05 -10.08
CA ALA A 107 8.84 -11.67 -10.02
C ALA A 107 9.81 -10.79 -9.22
N ILE A 108 10.26 -11.26 -8.06
CA ILE A 108 11.26 -10.55 -7.25
C ILE A 108 12.58 -10.48 -8.00
N GLU A 109 13.13 -11.61 -8.47
CA GLU A 109 14.43 -11.67 -9.13
C GLU A 109 14.53 -10.76 -10.35
N VAL A 110 13.52 -10.73 -11.23
CA VAL A 110 13.53 -9.86 -12.41
C VAL A 110 13.44 -8.37 -12.04
N SER A 111 12.95 -8.06 -10.82
CA SER A 111 12.84 -6.71 -10.27
C SER A 111 14.09 -6.25 -9.50
N LEU A 112 15.07 -7.13 -9.26
CA LEU A 112 16.34 -6.79 -8.61
C LEU A 112 17.33 -6.12 -9.58
N LYS A 113 16.86 -5.09 -10.29
CA LYS A 113 17.63 -4.28 -11.22
C LYS A 113 17.67 -2.84 -10.69
N PHE A 114 18.87 -2.36 -10.44
CA PHE A 114 19.10 -1.06 -9.81
C PHE A 114 19.87 -0.14 -10.75
N GLY A 115 19.53 1.15 -10.71
CA GLY A 115 20.24 2.18 -11.44
C GLY A 115 21.45 2.70 -10.68
N ARG A 116 21.95 3.85 -11.13
CA ARG A 116 23.22 4.44 -10.65
C ARG A 116 23.17 4.91 -9.19
N HIS A 117 21.99 5.15 -8.64
CA HIS A 117 21.80 5.56 -7.25
C HIS A 117 21.47 4.36 -6.33
N GLY A 118 21.47 3.13 -6.85
CA GLY A 118 21.08 1.94 -6.09
C GLY A 118 19.57 1.82 -5.86
N LEU A 119 18.77 2.57 -6.63
CA LEU A 119 17.31 2.54 -6.60
C LEU A 119 16.79 1.66 -7.74
N PRO A 120 15.61 1.02 -7.60
CA PRO A 120 15.12 0.13 -8.64
C PRO A 120 14.77 0.91 -9.92
N LEU A 121 15.11 0.32 -11.07
CA LEU A 121 14.78 0.89 -12.37
C LEU A 121 13.26 0.98 -12.54
N MET A 122 12.78 2.14 -12.98
CA MET A 122 11.35 2.42 -13.14
C MET A 122 10.79 1.80 -14.42
N GLY A 123 11.59 1.69 -15.49
CA GLY A 123 11.07 1.31 -16.81
C GLY A 123 10.09 2.35 -17.34
N SER A 124 9.08 1.91 -18.09
CA SER A 124 8.08 2.81 -18.67
C SER A 124 6.92 3.13 -17.72
N GLY A 125 7.05 2.83 -16.43
CA GLY A 125 6.01 3.09 -15.43
C GLY A 125 6.26 2.36 -14.11
N ASP A 126 5.74 2.94 -13.04
CA ASP A 126 5.48 2.24 -11.79
C ASP A 126 3.99 2.41 -11.47
N TRP A 127 3.57 2.43 -10.20
CA TRP A 127 2.14 2.59 -9.87
C TRP A 127 1.48 3.85 -10.45
N ASN A 128 2.24 4.91 -10.75
CA ASN A 128 1.73 6.01 -11.55
C ASN A 128 2.03 5.76 -13.04
N ASP A 129 1.09 5.10 -13.71
CA ASP A 129 1.15 4.77 -15.13
C ASP A 129 1.47 6.00 -16.02
N GLY A 130 1.05 7.20 -15.60
CA GLY A 130 1.25 8.45 -16.34
C GLY A 130 2.69 8.92 -16.41
N MET A 131 3.56 8.44 -15.52
CA MET A 131 4.99 8.75 -15.50
C MET A 131 5.78 7.87 -16.47
N SER A 132 5.26 7.73 -17.69
CA SER A 132 5.64 6.69 -18.65
C SER A 132 7.01 6.87 -19.31
N THR A 133 7.58 8.07 -19.27
CA THR A 133 8.89 8.39 -19.90
C THR A 133 9.97 8.73 -18.88
N VAL A 134 9.73 8.47 -17.59
CA VAL A 134 10.74 8.72 -16.55
C VAL A 134 11.94 7.77 -16.70
N GLY A 135 11.71 6.50 -17.02
CA GLY A 135 12.77 5.50 -17.14
C GLY A 135 12.67 4.61 -18.37
N ASN A 136 11.99 5.05 -19.43
CA ASN A 136 11.72 4.21 -20.60
C ASN A 136 12.97 3.97 -21.46
N GLN A 137 14.07 4.70 -21.24
CA GLN A 137 15.38 4.38 -21.81
C GLN A 137 16.20 3.41 -20.94
N GLY A 138 15.64 2.95 -19.82
CA GLY A 138 16.19 1.87 -18.98
C GLY A 138 17.20 2.32 -17.92
N GLN A 139 17.30 3.62 -17.64
CA GLN A 139 18.19 4.20 -16.62
C GLN A 139 17.45 4.92 -15.50
N GLY A 140 16.20 5.36 -15.74
CA GLY A 140 15.39 6.05 -14.73
C GLY A 140 15.05 5.13 -13.55
N GLU A 141 14.97 5.72 -12.36
CA GLU A 141 14.84 5.00 -11.08
C GLU A 141 13.63 5.50 -10.28
N SER A 142 12.92 4.61 -9.58
CA SER A 142 11.75 4.96 -8.77
C SER A 142 12.02 4.81 -7.27
N VAL A 143 11.80 5.89 -6.51
CA VAL A 143 11.93 5.89 -5.05
C VAL A 143 10.75 5.19 -4.39
N TRP A 144 9.53 5.39 -4.91
CA TRP A 144 8.34 4.68 -4.43
C TRP A 144 8.48 3.17 -4.60
N LEU A 145 8.93 2.72 -5.78
CA LEU A 145 9.17 1.31 -6.05
C LEU A 145 10.25 0.74 -5.13
N GLY A 146 11.27 1.54 -4.78
CA GLY A 146 12.28 1.15 -3.81
C GLY A 146 11.68 0.86 -2.43
N TRP A 147 10.79 1.71 -1.93
CA TRP A 147 10.08 1.42 -0.68
C TRP A 147 9.17 0.19 -0.78
N PHE A 148 8.48 0.03 -1.91
CA PHE A 148 7.62 -1.12 -2.14
C PHE A 148 8.40 -2.44 -2.18
N LEU A 149 9.50 -2.48 -2.94
CA LEU A 149 10.41 -3.63 -3.00
C LEU A 149 11.03 -3.92 -1.64
N LEU A 150 11.45 -2.89 -0.89
CA LEU A 150 11.97 -3.06 0.47
C LEU A 150 10.95 -3.75 1.40
N TYR A 151 9.68 -3.36 1.32
CA TYR A 151 8.60 -4.00 2.08
C TYR A 151 8.49 -5.49 1.74
N ILE A 152 8.52 -5.82 0.46
CA ILE A 152 8.42 -7.20 -0.04
C ILE A 152 9.62 -8.03 0.41
N LEU A 153 10.85 -7.55 0.20
CA LEU A 153 12.07 -8.27 0.57
C LEU A 153 12.12 -8.58 2.08
N LYS A 154 11.76 -7.61 2.94
CA LYS A 154 11.68 -7.80 4.39
C LYS A 154 10.70 -8.92 4.80
N LYS A 155 9.60 -9.09 4.05
CA LYS A 155 8.59 -10.13 4.33
C LYS A 155 8.91 -11.46 3.64
N PHE A 156 9.60 -11.44 2.49
CA PHE A 156 9.98 -12.64 1.77
C PHE A 156 11.21 -13.34 2.34
N ALA A 157 12.19 -12.63 2.89
CA ALA A 157 13.36 -13.30 3.46
C ALA A 157 13.02 -14.34 4.55
N PRO A 158 12.14 -14.04 5.54
CA PRO A 158 11.65 -15.06 6.48
C PRO A 158 10.86 -16.20 5.81
N LEU A 159 10.18 -15.92 4.69
CA LEU A 159 9.45 -16.92 3.92
C LEU A 159 10.39 -17.88 3.18
N CYS A 160 11.48 -17.36 2.60
CA CYS A 160 12.53 -18.18 1.98
C CYS A 160 13.16 -19.11 3.02
N ARG A 161 13.50 -18.58 4.20
CA ARG A 161 14.02 -19.39 5.32
C ARG A 161 13.05 -20.50 5.73
N ARG A 162 11.74 -20.21 5.77
CA ARG A 162 10.70 -21.21 6.05
C ARG A 162 10.67 -22.33 5.00
N GLN A 163 10.91 -21.99 3.75
CA GLN A 163 11.00 -22.94 2.63
C GLN A 163 12.37 -23.66 2.56
N GLY A 164 13.26 -23.45 3.54
CA GLY A 164 14.58 -24.08 3.60
C GLY A 164 15.65 -23.40 2.74
N ASP A 165 15.35 -22.21 2.20
CA ASP A 165 16.20 -21.47 1.28
C ASP A 165 16.92 -20.31 1.99
N GLU A 166 17.89 -20.69 2.82
CA GLU A 166 18.65 -19.76 3.67
C GLU A 166 19.58 -18.86 2.86
N GLU A 167 20.12 -19.32 1.73
CA GLU A 167 20.98 -18.52 0.85
C GLU A 167 20.21 -17.33 0.27
N ARG A 168 19.02 -17.59 -0.30
CA ARG A 168 18.17 -16.53 -0.83
C ARG A 168 17.65 -15.60 0.25
N ALA A 169 17.31 -16.13 1.42
CA ALA A 169 16.90 -15.32 2.57
C ALA A 169 17.98 -14.27 2.92
N ARG A 170 19.25 -14.69 3.03
CA ARG A 170 20.37 -13.78 3.31
C ARG A 170 20.59 -12.77 2.19
N ARG A 171 20.55 -13.21 0.92
CA ARG A 171 20.67 -12.30 -0.22
C ARG A 171 19.57 -11.24 -0.23
N TYR A 172 18.32 -11.59 0.09
CA TYR A 172 17.23 -10.63 0.18
C TYR A 172 17.39 -9.67 1.37
N GLU A 173 17.91 -10.14 2.50
CA GLU A 173 18.24 -9.29 3.66
C GLU A 173 19.36 -8.28 3.31
N GLU A 174 20.42 -8.73 2.62
CA GLU A 174 21.53 -7.88 2.17
C GLU A 174 21.07 -6.82 1.16
N ILE A 175 20.28 -7.21 0.16
CA ILE A 175 19.72 -6.29 -0.84
C ILE A 175 18.77 -5.30 -0.17
N ALA A 176 17.92 -5.76 0.75
CA ALA A 176 17.03 -4.88 1.51
C ALA A 176 17.81 -3.84 2.33
N ALA A 177 18.94 -4.22 2.93
CA ALA A 177 19.80 -3.30 3.65
C ALA A 177 20.41 -2.23 2.71
N GLY A 178 21.00 -2.65 1.59
CA GLY A 178 21.58 -1.73 0.60
C GLY A 178 20.53 -0.79 -0.01
N LEU A 179 19.34 -1.29 -0.33
CA LEU A 179 18.24 -0.49 -0.85
C LEU A 179 17.73 0.52 0.18
N ALA A 180 17.63 0.14 1.45
CA ALA A 180 17.27 1.07 2.52
C ALA A 180 18.29 2.21 2.65
N GLU A 181 19.59 1.92 2.53
CA GLU A 181 20.64 2.94 2.53
C GLU A 181 20.53 3.88 1.31
N ALA A 182 20.30 3.34 0.11
CA ALA A 182 20.10 4.12 -1.11
C ALA A 182 18.88 5.05 -1.00
N LEU A 183 17.75 4.55 -0.49
CA LEU A 183 16.53 5.34 -0.27
C LEU A 183 16.74 6.47 0.73
N GLU A 184 17.51 6.24 1.80
CA GLU A 184 17.83 7.28 2.77
C GLU A 184 18.88 8.28 2.25
N LYS A 185 19.79 7.85 1.40
CA LYS A 185 20.86 8.73 0.89
C LYS A 185 20.40 9.50 -0.34
N ASP A 186 20.13 8.75 -1.41
CA ASP A 186 19.87 9.28 -2.75
C ASP A 186 18.36 9.45 -2.99
N GLY A 187 17.50 8.74 -2.25
CA GLY A 187 16.06 9.01 -2.23
C GLY A 187 15.64 10.24 -1.43
N TRP A 188 16.50 10.82 -0.58
CA TRP A 188 16.15 11.95 0.30
C TRP A 188 16.55 13.31 -0.28
N ASP A 189 15.62 14.26 -0.32
CA ASP A 189 15.80 15.58 -0.92
C ASP A 189 16.12 16.71 0.07
N GLY A 190 16.09 16.42 1.37
CA GLY A 190 16.38 17.40 2.43
C GLY A 190 15.22 17.54 3.40
N ALA A 191 13.99 17.68 2.88
CA ALA A 191 12.75 17.80 3.66
C ALA A 191 11.71 16.70 3.36
N TRP A 192 11.79 16.05 2.20
CA TRP A 192 10.97 14.90 1.81
C TRP A 192 11.77 13.96 0.91
N TYR A 193 11.23 12.79 0.62
CA TYR A 193 11.82 11.86 -0.35
C TYR A 193 11.48 12.29 -1.78
N ARG A 194 12.44 12.16 -2.69
CA ARG A 194 12.24 12.33 -4.13
C ARG A 194 11.20 11.34 -4.64
N ARG A 195 10.62 11.64 -5.80
CA ARG A 195 9.70 10.74 -6.49
C ARG A 195 10.45 9.70 -7.32
N ALA A 196 11.43 10.16 -8.10
CA ALA A 196 12.16 9.36 -9.06
C ALA A 196 13.40 10.11 -9.57
N TYR A 197 14.16 9.44 -10.44
CA TYR A 197 15.17 10.04 -11.31
C TYR A 197 14.84 9.69 -12.76
N PHE A 198 14.97 10.66 -13.66
CA PHE A 198 14.87 10.44 -15.10
C PHE A 198 16.03 9.58 -15.63
N ASP A 199 15.98 9.16 -16.89
CA ASP A 199 17.08 8.41 -17.54
C ASP A 199 18.43 9.17 -17.56
N ASP A 200 18.40 10.50 -17.71
CA ASP A 200 19.59 11.36 -17.57
C ASP A 200 19.99 11.59 -16.09
N GLY A 201 19.12 11.14 -15.18
CA GLY A 201 19.10 11.26 -13.74
C GLY A 201 18.99 12.68 -13.21
N THR A 202 18.30 13.54 -13.97
CA THR A 202 17.57 14.68 -13.42
C THR A 202 16.58 14.17 -12.35
N PRO A 203 16.53 14.78 -11.15
CA PRO A 203 15.59 14.36 -10.11
C PRO A 203 14.15 14.81 -10.43
N LEU A 204 13.19 13.99 -10.00
CA LEU A 204 11.75 14.28 -9.99
C LEU A 204 11.21 14.21 -8.55
N GLY A 205 10.23 15.03 -8.18
CA GLY A 205 9.75 15.07 -6.79
C GLY A 205 10.72 15.78 -5.86
N SER A 206 11.50 16.74 -6.38
CA SER A 206 12.53 17.49 -5.65
C SER A 206 12.16 18.96 -5.50
N ALA A 207 12.63 19.59 -4.42
CA ALA A 207 12.50 21.01 -4.15
C ALA A 207 13.11 21.91 -5.25
N VAL A 208 13.98 21.37 -6.11
CA VAL A 208 14.52 22.11 -7.27
C VAL A 208 13.59 22.09 -8.47
N ASN A 209 12.57 21.21 -8.50
CA ASN A 209 11.63 21.14 -9.61
C ASN A 209 10.55 22.22 -9.49
N SER A 210 10.23 22.89 -10.60
CA SER A 210 9.13 23.87 -10.67
C SER A 210 7.74 23.22 -10.67
N GLU A 211 7.67 21.94 -11.04
CA GLU A 211 6.47 21.11 -11.11
C GLU A 211 6.76 19.77 -10.43
N CYS A 212 5.76 19.15 -9.82
CA CYS A 212 5.90 17.93 -9.04
C CYS A 212 7.10 18.03 -8.09
N SER A 213 7.15 19.09 -7.27
CA SER A 213 8.23 19.30 -6.32
C SER A 213 8.15 18.33 -5.13
N ILE A 214 6.94 17.86 -4.80
CA ILE A 214 6.68 16.84 -3.79
C ILE A 214 5.52 15.94 -4.26
N ASP A 215 5.70 14.62 -4.06
CA ASP A 215 4.72 13.58 -4.33
C ASP A 215 4.44 12.74 -3.08
N SER A 216 3.18 12.32 -2.89
CA SER A 216 2.69 11.60 -1.70
C SER A 216 3.09 10.13 -1.63
N LEU A 217 3.42 9.49 -2.75
CA LEU A 217 3.69 8.05 -2.84
C LEU A 217 4.95 7.70 -2.07
N SER A 218 6.09 8.33 -2.40
CA SER A 218 7.36 8.08 -1.73
C SER A 218 7.27 8.36 -0.22
N GLN A 219 6.52 9.39 0.18
CA GLN A 219 6.43 9.78 1.59
C GLN A 219 5.62 8.76 2.40
N SER A 220 4.44 8.39 1.90
CA SER A 220 3.57 7.43 2.57
C SER A 220 4.23 6.05 2.63
N TRP A 221 4.87 5.61 1.55
CA TRP A 221 5.54 4.31 1.50
C TRP A 221 6.83 4.23 2.30
N ALA A 222 7.55 5.33 2.51
CA ALA A 222 8.66 5.37 3.48
C ALA A 222 8.19 4.99 4.90
N VAL A 223 6.98 5.38 5.29
CA VAL A 223 6.38 4.97 6.58
C VAL A 223 5.90 3.53 6.52
N ILE A 224 5.18 3.13 5.46
CA ILE A 224 4.59 1.79 5.31
C ILE A 224 5.67 0.70 5.28
N ALA A 225 6.78 0.94 4.57
CA ALA A 225 7.92 0.03 4.47
C ALA A 225 8.81 0.02 5.73
N GLY A 226 8.56 0.93 6.67
CA GLY A 226 9.33 1.08 7.90
C GLY A 226 10.75 1.60 7.66
N SER A 227 10.87 2.82 7.11
CA SER A 227 12.13 3.57 7.01
C SER A 227 12.92 3.56 8.32
N LEU A 228 14.25 3.54 8.20
CA LEU A 228 15.19 3.39 9.30
C LEU A 228 15.33 4.65 10.17
N ARG A 229 14.87 5.81 9.69
CA ARG A 229 15.05 7.11 10.38
C ARG A 229 13.70 7.69 10.83
N PRO A 230 13.33 7.54 12.13
CA PRO A 230 12.08 8.08 12.66
C PRO A 230 11.82 9.55 12.32
N GLU A 231 12.83 10.40 12.47
CA GLU A 231 12.73 11.85 12.23
C GLU A 231 12.32 12.18 10.78
N ARG A 232 12.82 11.41 9.80
CA ARG A 232 12.48 11.63 8.39
C ARG A 232 11.07 11.18 8.06
N ARG A 233 10.55 10.14 8.71
CA ARG A 233 9.16 9.71 8.54
C ARG A 233 8.19 10.81 8.98
N GLU A 234 8.45 11.43 10.13
CA GLU A 234 7.64 12.54 10.63
C GLU A 234 7.75 13.77 9.74
N MET A 235 8.96 14.13 9.33
CA MET A 235 9.21 15.28 8.45
C MET A 235 8.58 15.09 7.06
N ALA A 236 8.67 13.90 6.47
CA ALA A 236 8.05 13.60 5.18
C ALA A 236 6.53 13.72 5.24
N LEU A 237 5.87 13.20 6.27
CA LEU A 237 4.42 13.35 6.42
C LEU A 237 4.00 14.78 6.78
N ALA A 238 4.82 15.52 7.53
CA ALA A 238 4.58 16.95 7.76
C ALA A 238 4.64 17.74 6.44
N ALA A 239 5.58 17.41 5.54
CA ALA A 239 5.64 18.00 4.21
C ALA A 239 4.41 17.64 3.35
N VAL A 240 3.92 16.41 3.42
CA VAL A 240 2.64 16.02 2.77
C VAL A 240 1.48 16.84 3.31
N GLU A 241 1.34 16.95 4.63
CA GLU A 241 0.27 17.74 5.24
C GLU A 241 0.32 19.21 4.82
N GLN A 242 1.51 19.79 4.81
CA GLN A 242 1.68 21.20 4.47
C GLN A 242 1.39 21.50 2.99
N ASN A 243 1.78 20.61 2.08
CA ASN A 243 1.78 20.91 0.64
C ASN A 243 0.66 20.22 -0.14
N LEU A 244 0.20 19.07 0.31
CA LEU A 244 -0.71 18.19 -0.46
C LEU A 244 -2.11 18.08 0.15
N VAL A 245 -2.28 18.38 1.45
CA VAL A 245 -3.60 18.39 2.07
C VAL A 245 -4.26 19.75 1.86
N ASP A 246 -5.32 19.77 1.08
CA ASP A 246 -6.11 20.95 0.78
C ASP A 246 -7.41 20.90 1.58
N ARG A 247 -7.39 21.55 2.75
CA ARG A 247 -8.53 21.54 3.70
C ARG A 247 -9.73 22.32 3.20
N ASP A 248 -9.51 23.32 2.36
CA ASP A 248 -10.57 24.16 1.79
C ASP A 248 -11.36 23.38 0.74
N LEU A 249 -10.67 22.60 -0.10
CA LEU A 249 -11.29 21.70 -1.07
C LEU A 249 -11.68 20.33 -0.49
N GLY A 250 -11.17 20.00 0.70
CA GLY A 250 -11.39 18.71 1.35
C GLY A 250 -10.74 17.55 0.59
N LEU A 251 -9.50 17.71 0.11
CA LEU A 251 -8.81 16.68 -0.68
C LEU A 251 -7.32 16.55 -0.32
N ILE A 252 -6.71 15.44 -0.74
CA ILE A 252 -5.29 15.14 -0.61
C ILE A 252 -4.71 14.94 -2.01
N LYS A 253 -3.91 15.88 -2.49
CA LYS A 253 -3.29 15.86 -3.83
C LYS A 253 -2.24 14.75 -3.93
N LEU A 254 -2.12 14.14 -5.11
CA LEU A 254 -1.10 13.14 -5.40
C LEU A 254 0.30 13.77 -5.34
N PHE A 255 0.46 14.91 -6.01
CA PHE A 255 1.67 15.75 -5.98
C PHE A 255 1.32 17.22 -6.25
N THR A 256 2.29 18.11 -6.04
CA THR A 256 2.15 19.54 -6.37
C THR A 256 3.51 20.15 -6.69
N PRO A 257 3.59 21.23 -7.49
CA PRO A 257 2.56 21.69 -8.44
C PRO A 257 2.24 20.66 -9.54
N PRO A 258 1.09 20.72 -10.22
CA PRO A 258 0.84 19.88 -11.40
C PRO A 258 1.84 20.20 -12.54
N PHE A 259 2.03 19.25 -13.46
CA PHE A 259 2.77 19.50 -14.71
C PHE A 259 1.91 20.32 -15.66
N GLU A 260 2.49 21.35 -16.27
CA GLU A 260 1.79 22.23 -17.20
C GLU A 260 2.77 22.78 -18.26
N ASN A 261 3.66 23.69 -17.87
CA ASN A 261 4.51 24.47 -18.78
C ASN A 261 6.01 24.29 -18.51
N GLY A 262 6.40 23.45 -17.54
CA GLY A 262 7.80 23.18 -17.21
C GLY A 262 8.50 22.31 -18.23
N ASP A 263 9.83 22.20 -18.09
CA ASP A 263 10.69 21.45 -19.01
C ASP A 263 10.73 19.94 -18.73
N LEU A 264 10.12 19.49 -17.63
CA LEU A 264 10.06 18.07 -17.30
C LEU A 264 9.07 17.35 -18.21
N GLU A 265 9.50 16.19 -18.74
CA GLU A 265 8.71 15.32 -19.62
C GLU A 265 8.51 13.94 -18.98
N PRO A 266 7.65 13.83 -17.94
CA PRO A 266 7.41 12.58 -17.20
C PRO A 266 6.63 11.54 -17.99
N GLY A 267 5.95 11.92 -19.07
CA GLY A 267 5.19 11.02 -19.92
C GLY A 267 3.78 11.52 -20.17
N TYR A 268 2.85 10.61 -20.44
CA TYR A 268 1.49 11.00 -20.83
C TYR A 268 0.71 11.71 -19.71
N ILE A 269 1.18 11.70 -18.45
CA ILE A 269 0.59 12.47 -17.35
C ILE A 269 0.47 13.97 -17.68
N LYS A 270 1.39 14.52 -18.49
CA LYS A 270 1.35 15.91 -18.96
C LYS A 270 0.27 16.14 -20.04
N GLY A 271 -0.31 15.07 -20.57
CA GLY A 271 -1.49 15.11 -21.44
C GLY A 271 -2.80 15.38 -20.68
N TYR A 272 -2.81 15.20 -19.35
CA TYR A 272 -3.94 15.63 -18.52
C TYR A 272 -3.86 17.12 -18.20
N VAL A 273 -5.02 17.76 -18.10
CA VAL A 273 -5.13 19.12 -17.59
C VAL A 273 -4.53 19.19 -16.18
N ALA A 274 -3.76 20.25 -15.91
CA ALA A 274 -3.17 20.49 -14.59
C ALA A 274 -4.26 20.51 -13.49
N GLY A 275 -4.10 19.70 -12.45
CA GLY A 275 -5.05 19.53 -11.36
C GLY A 275 -6.21 18.56 -11.64
N VAL A 276 -6.09 17.73 -12.68
CA VAL A 276 -7.07 16.69 -13.07
C VAL A 276 -6.40 15.31 -13.05
N ARG A 277 -7.10 14.32 -12.50
CA ARG A 277 -6.65 12.91 -12.34
C ARG A 277 -5.25 12.81 -11.72
N GLU A 278 -4.34 12.06 -12.33
CA GLU A 278 -2.98 11.87 -11.82
C GLU A 278 -2.15 13.16 -11.87
N ASN A 279 -2.48 14.15 -12.71
CA ASN A 279 -1.71 15.38 -12.84
C ASN A 279 -2.04 16.40 -11.73
N GLY A 280 -1.64 16.11 -10.50
CA GLY A 280 -1.75 17.03 -9.34
C GLY A 280 -3.15 17.16 -8.73
N ALA A 281 -4.10 16.31 -9.11
CA ALA A 281 -5.36 16.16 -8.40
C ALA A 281 -5.24 15.17 -7.23
N GLN A 282 -6.32 14.97 -6.47
CA GLN A 282 -6.39 13.81 -5.59
C GLN A 282 -6.55 12.55 -6.42
N TYR A 283 -5.69 11.57 -6.16
CA TYR A 283 -5.93 10.19 -6.53
C TYR A 283 -6.22 9.41 -5.25
N THR A 284 -7.46 9.02 -5.01
CA THR A 284 -7.96 8.58 -3.70
C THR A 284 -7.23 7.33 -3.17
N HIS A 285 -6.67 6.51 -4.07
CA HIS A 285 -5.82 5.38 -3.68
C HIS A 285 -4.54 5.86 -2.98
N SER A 286 -3.83 6.86 -3.51
CA SER A 286 -2.64 7.40 -2.84
C SER A 286 -2.99 8.16 -1.56
N ALA A 287 -4.12 8.88 -1.57
CA ALA A 287 -4.66 9.54 -0.38
C ALA A 287 -4.92 8.53 0.77
N ALA A 288 -5.40 7.33 0.45
CA ALA A 288 -5.56 6.26 1.43
C ALA A 288 -4.21 5.84 2.04
N TRP A 289 -3.13 5.78 1.26
CA TRP A 289 -1.79 5.51 1.79
C TRP A 289 -1.26 6.63 2.69
N VAL A 290 -1.57 7.89 2.38
CA VAL A 290 -1.24 9.03 3.27
C VAL A 290 -1.92 8.84 4.64
N ILE A 291 -3.23 8.54 4.65
CA ILE A 291 -3.97 8.29 5.90
C ILE A 291 -3.39 7.10 6.66
N LYS A 292 -3.09 6.01 5.95
CA LYS A 292 -2.42 4.82 6.51
C LYS A 292 -1.13 5.20 7.22
N ALA A 293 -0.29 6.01 6.56
CA ALA A 293 0.99 6.43 7.10
C ALA A 293 0.84 7.28 8.38
N PHE A 294 -0.11 8.22 8.42
CA PHE A 294 -0.40 8.98 9.64
C PHE A 294 -0.88 8.09 10.79
N ALA A 295 -1.75 7.11 10.50
CA ALA A 295 -2.19 6.14 11.49
C ALA A 295 -1.02 5.28 12.02
N MET A 296 -0.12 4.85 11.13
CA MET A 296 1.08 4.08 11.50
C MET A 296 2.09 4.87 12.35
N LEU A 297 2.12 6.22 12.25
CA LEU A 297 2.89 7.08 13.15
C LEU A 297 2.17 7.37 14.49
N GLY A 298 1.00 6.79 14.75
CA GLY A 298 0.23 7.03 15.97
C GLY A 298 -0.53 8.37 15.98
N GLN A 299 -0.61 9.06 14.84
CA GLN A 299 -1.28 10.37 14.72
C GLN A 299 -2.78 10.20 14.42
N GLY A 300 -3.52 9.59 15.35
CA GLY A 300 -4.93 9.23 15.18
C GLY A 300 -5.89 10.41 14.93
N ASP A 301 -5.58 11.60 15.46
CA ASP A 301 -6.36 12.82 15.18
C ASP A 301 -6.27 13.18 13.69
N LYS A 302 -5.06 13.18 13.13
CA LYS A 302 -4.84 13.46 11.70
C LYS A 302 -5.39 12.36 10.82
N ALA A 303 -5.17 11.09 11.18
CA ALA A 303 -5.70 9.97 10.40
C ALA A 303 -7.23 10.03 10.31
N GLY A 304 -7.93 10.35 11.41
CA GLY A 304 -9.38 10.51 11.42
C GLY A 304 -9.86 11.74 10.65
N GLU A 305 -9.17 12.89 10.80
CA GLU A 305 -9.45 14.10 10.01
C GLU A 305 -9.36 13.83 8.51
N LEU A 306 -8.23 13.29 8.05
CA LEU A 306 -7.96 13.02 6.64
C LEU A 306 -8.89 11.94 6.07
N PHE A 307 -9.20 10.89 6.85
CA PHE A 307 -10.19 9.89 6.44
C PHE A 307 -11.59 10.49 6.27
N HIS A 308 -12.01 11.35 7.21
CA HIS A 308 -13.28 12.04 7.10
C HIS A 308 -13.30 12.99 5.90
N MET A 309 -12.21 13.70 5.66
CA MET A 309 -12.06 14.66 4.58
C MET A 309 -12.35 14.04 3.21
N ILE A 310 -11.75 12.89 2.88
CA ILE A 310 -11.89 12.26 1.56
C ILE A 310 -13.07 11.28 1.44
N ASN A 311 -13.87 11.13 2.50
CA ASN A 311 -14.99 10.20 2.49
C ASN A 311 -16.13 10.76 1.60
N PRO A 312 -16.59 10.02 0.56
CA PRO A 312 -17.59 10.50 -0.39
C PRO A 312 -18.86 11.08 0.23
N ILE A 313 -19.31 10.55 1.37
CA ILE A 313 -20.51 11.04 2.06
C ILE A 313 -20.35 12.49 2.54
N ASN A 314 -19.12 12.91 2.85
CA ASN A 314 -18.82 14.24 3.36
C ASN A 314 -18.71 15.29 2.25
N HIS A 315 -18.61 14.87 0.98
CA HIS A 315 -18.67 15.74 -0.19
C HIS A 315 -20.11 16.00 -0.68
N ALA A 316 -21.12 15.53 0.05
CA ALA A 316 -22.51 15.57 -0.38
C ALA A 316 -23.51 15.76 0.79
N ARG A 317 -23.10 16.47 1.86
CA ARG A 317 -23.95 16.70 3.04
C ARG A 317 -24.96 17.83 2.79
N THR A 318 -24.69 18.69 1.81
CA THR A 318 -25.60 19.76 1.38
C THR A 318 -25.83 19.72 -0.14
N PRO A 319 -26.94 20.29 -0.65
CA PRO A 319 -27.18 20.39 -2.09
C PRO A 319 -26.06 21.13 -2.86
N ILE A 320 -25.39 22.08 -2.21
CA ILE A 320 -24.26 22.83 -2.80
C ILE A 320 -23.06 21.90 -2.96
N GLU A 321 -22.67 21.19 -1.90
CA GLU A 321 -21.59 20.20 -1.93
C GLU A 321 -21.87 19.11 -2.98
N CYS A 322 -23.10 18.57 -3.05
CA CYS A 322 -23.50 17.61 -4.10
C CYS A 322 -23.30 18.16 -5.52
N THR A 323 -23.63 19.44 -5.73
CA THR A 323 -23.50 20.10 -7.04
C THR A 323 -22.05 20.30 -7.43
N VAL A 324 -21.15 20.44 -6.46
CA VAL A 324 -19.69 20.47 -6.66
C VAL A 324 -19.15 19.07 -6.96
N TYR A 325 -19.50 18.08 -6.13
CA TYR A 325 -18.96 16.71 -6.23
C TYR A 325 -19.38 15.98 -7.51
N LYS A 326 -20.65 16.14 -7.94
CA LYS A 326 -21.21 15.62 -9.20
C LYS A 326 -21.16 14.10 -9.45
N VAL A 327 -20.75 13.32 -8.46
CA VAL A 327 -20.72 11.85 -8.53
C VAL A 327 -21.39 11.23 -7.30
N GLU A 328 -21.51 9.91 -7.28
CA GLU A 328 -22.21 9.15 -6.25
C GLU A 328 -21.54 9.26 -4.87
N PRO A 329 -22.23 9.78 -3.83
CA PRO A 329 -21.64 9.97 -2.50
C PRO A 329 -21.64 8.73 -1.60
N TYR A 330 -21.97 7.56 -2.18
CA TYR A 330 -22.03 6.27 -1.49
C TYR A 330 -21.01 5.26 -2.02
N VAL A 331 -20.22 5.65 -3.03
CA VAL A 331 -19.05 4.90 -3.51
C VAL A 331 -17.84 5.81 -3.61
N VAL A 332 -16.66 5.21 -3.56
CA VAL A 332 -15.40 5.95 -3.64
C VAL A 332 -15.10 6.33 -5.09
N ALA A 333 -14.81 7.61 -5.33
CA ALA A 333 -14.20 8.08 -6.57
C ALA A 333 -12.69 7.81 -6.57
N ALA A 334 -12.15 7.37 -7.71
CA ALA A 334 -10.72 7.18 -7.92
C ALA A 334 -9.97 8.51 -7.85
N ASP A 335 -10.57 9.59 -8.34
CA ASP A 335 -9.96 10.90 -8.40
C ASP A 335 -10.95 12.04 -8.07
N VAL A 336 -10.42 13.14 -7.51
CA VAL A 336 -11.14 14.39 -7.22
C VAL A 336 -10.30 15.57 -7.68
N TYR A 337 -10.86 16.44 -8.52
CA TYR A 337 -10.14 17.52 -9.18
C TYR A 337 -9.75 18.65 -8.22
N SER A 338 -8.57 19.22 -8.40
CA SER A 338 -8.00 20.26 -7.53
C SER A 338 -7.99 21.66 -8.16
N VAL A 339 -8.29 21.78 -9.46
CA VAL A 339 -8.22 23.05 -10.20
C VAL A 339 -9.60 23.64 -10.49
N SER A 340 -9.70 24.97 -10.41
CA SER A 340 -10.89 25.72 -10.84
C SER A 340 -11.09 25.63 -12.36
N PRO A 341 -12.34 25.58 -12.87
CA PRO A 341 -13.62 25.65 -12.16
C PRO A 341 -14.17 24.28 -11.72
N GLN A 342 -13.40 23.19 -11.83
CA GLN A 342 -13.87 21.85 -11.47
C GLN A 342 -13.42 21.37 -10.08
N ALA A 343 -12.79 22.23 -9.28
CA ALA A 343 -12.27 21.89 -7.96
C ALA A 343 -13.35 21.25 -7.08
N GLY A 344 -13.01 20.11 -6.45
CA GLY A 344 -13.91 19.30 -5.63
C GLY A 344 -14.83 18.34 -6.40
N ARG A 345 -14.81 18.36 -7.74
CA ARG A 345 -15.58 17.42 -8.56
C ARG A 345 -14.94 16.04 -8.55
N GLY A 346 -15.74 15.01 -8.31
CA GLY A 346 -15.34 13.61 -8.45
C GLY A 346 -15.22 13.20 -9.92
N GLY A 347 -14.23 12.35 -10.19
CA GLY A 347 -13.96 11.75 -11.50
C GLY A 347 -14.45 10.31 -11.60
N TRP A 348 -13.55 9.40 -11.95
CA TRP A 348 -13.83 7.98 -12.20
C TRP A 348 -14.39 7.30 -10.93
N THR A 349 -15.56 6.68 -10.99
CA THR A 349 -16.22 6.05 -9.84
C THR A 349 -16.26 4.52 -9.92
N TRP A 350 -16.63 3.89 -8.80
CA TRP A 350 -16.91 2.45 -8.65
C TRP A 350 -15.69 1.52 -8.79
N TYR A 351 -15.12 1.41 -9.99
CA TYR A 351 -14.04 0.46 -10.26
C TYR A 351 -12.69 1.11 -9.95
N THR A 352 -12.29 1.07 -8.69
CA THR A 352 -11.01 1.62 -8.23
C THR A 352 -10.45 0.86 -7.05
N GLY A 353 -9.13 0.69 -7.02
CA GLY A 353 -8.41 0.13 -5.88
C GLY A 353 -8.56 0.97 -4.60
N ALA A 354 -8.96 2.24 -4.71
CA ALA A 354 -9.17 3.15 -3.59
C ALA A 354 -10.19 2.59 -2.58
N ALA A 355 -11.26 1.94 -3.04
CA ALA A 355 -12.26 1.33 -2.16
C ALA A 355 -11.64 0.23 -1.28
N GLY A 356 -10.80 -0.63 -1.87
CA GLY A 356 -10.10 -1.69 -1.15
C GLY A 356 -9.14 -1.14 -0.10
N TRP A 357 -8.39 -0.09 -0.44
CA TRP A 357 -7.46 0.55 0.48
C TRP A 357 -8.14 1.32 1.60
N LEU A 358 -9.16 2.13 1.31
CA LEU A 358 -9.89 2.86 2.36
C LEU A 358 -10.53 1.92 3.37
N TYR A 359 -11.11 0.80 2.89
CA TYR A 359 -11.63 -0.23 3.79
C TYR A 359 -10.54 -0.78 4.71
N ARG A 360 -9.36 -1.12 4.17
CA ARG A 360 -8.24 -1.64 4.95
C ARG A 360 -7.69 -0.60 5.92
N VAL A 361 -7.56 0.66 5.51
CA VAL A 361 -7.05 1.73 6.38
C VAL A 361 -8.00 1.98 7.54
N ALA A 362 -9.31 2.07 7.28
CA ALA A 362 -10.30 2.21 8.33
C ALA A 362 -10.23 1.04 9.32
N LEU A 363 -10.26 -0.20 8.82
CA LEU A 363 -10.32 -1.39 9.67
C LEU A 363 -8.98 -1.69 10.36
N GLU A 364 -7.89 -1.79 9.61
CA GLU A 364 -6.58 -2.27 10.10
C GLU A 364 -5.79 -1.18 10.83
N ASP A 365 -5.82 0.05 10.35
CA ASP A 365 -4.87 1.08 10.78
C ASP A 365 -5.51 2.14 11.70
N ILE A 366 -6.77 2.54 11.45
CA ILE A 366 -7.53 3.42 12.35
C ILE A 366 -8.16 2.63 13.49
N LEU A 367 -9.03 1.65 13.18
CA LEU A 367 -9.67 0.82 14.21
C LEU A 367 -8.69 -0.22 14.80
N GLY A 368 -7.56 -0.46 14.15
CA GLY A 368 -6.50 -1.31 14.68
C GLY A 368 -6.78 -2.81 14.61
N PHE A 369 -7.75 -3.25 13.80
CA PHE A 369 -8.17 -4.65 13.68
C PHE A 369 -7.24 -5.41 12.73
N LYS A 370 -6.35 -6.26 13.27
CA LYS A 370 -5.37 -7.03 12.47
C LYS A 370 -5.47 -8.52 12.74
N LEU A 371 -6.02 -9.25 11.77
CA LEU A 371 -6.02 -10.71 11.78
C LEU A 371 -4.62 -11.23 11.45
N LYS A 372 -4.14 -12.20 12.24
CA LYS A 372 -2.89 -12.95 11.96
C LYS A 372 -3.11 -14.44 12.20
N GLY A 373 -3.38 -15.18 11.13
CA GLY A 373 -3.85 -16.56 11.23
C GLY A 373 -5.10 -16.66 12.11
N GLN A 374 -5.04 -17.49 13.15
CA GLN A 374 -6.13 -17.71 14.09
C GLN A 374 -6.11 -16.76 15.30
N LYS A 375 -5.39 -15.64 15.21
CA LYS A 375 -5.29 -14.63 16.27
C LYS A 375 -5.71 -13.27 15.76
N LEU A 376 -6.44 -12.53 16.58
CA LEU A 376 -6.78 -11.14 16.33
C LEU A 376 -5.93 -10.22 17.20
N PHE A 377 -5.20 -9.31 16.56
CA PHE A 377 -4.45 -8.24 17.20
C PHE A 377 -5.25 -6.93 17.10
N LEU A 378 -5.29 -6.19 18.20
CA LEU A 378 -6.01 -4.92 18.31
C LEU A 378 -5.03 -3.83 18.73
N ASN A 379 -4.83 -2.83 17.88
CA ASN A 379 -4.02 -1.65 18.19
C ASN A 379 -4.62 -0.39 17.53
N PRO A 380 -5.71 0.16 18.10
CA PRO A 380 -6.40 1.31 17.52
C PRO A 380 -5.52 2.56 17.46
N CYS A 381 -5.66 3.33 16.38
CA CYS A 381 -5.11 4.67 16.18
C CYS A 381 -6.24 5.64 15.80
N ILE A 382 -7.00 6.08 16.79
CA ILE A 382 -8.26 6.82 16.65
C ILE A 382 -8.14 8.29 17.09
N PRO A 383 -9.07 9.18 16.71
CA PRO A 383 -9.11 10.53 17.27
C PRO A 383 -9.31 10.54 18.78
N LYS A 384 -8.70 11.50 19.48
CA LYS A 384 -8.84 11.68 20.94
C LYS A 384 -10.27 11.97 21.37
N SER A 385 -11.08 12.51 20.47
CA SER A 385 -12.50 12.78 20.69
C SER A 385 -13.36 11.52 20.78
N TRP A 386 -12.86 10.37 20.33
CA TRP A 386 -13.59 9.11 20.42
C TRP A 386 -13.42 8.51 21.81
N SER A 387 -14.53 8.39 22.56
CA SER A 387 -14.55 7.72 23.85
C SER A 387 -14.39 6.20 23.75
N GLY A 388 -14.56 5.64 22.55
CA GLY A 388 -14.53 4.20 22.27
C GLY A 388 -15.32 3.85 21.01
N PHE A 389 -15.34 2.57 20.67
CA PHE A 389 -16.15 2.02 19.57
C PHE A 389 -16.38 0.52 19.78
N GLU A 390 -17.28 -0.07 18.98
CA GLU A 390 -17.55 -1.51 18.98
C GLU A 390 -17.32 -2.10 17.57
N ILE A 391 -16.74 -3.30 17.51
CA ILE A 391 -16.70 -4.14 16.31
C ILE A 391 -17.39 -5.47 16.62
N ASN A 392 -18.39 -5.82 15.82
CA ASN A 392 -18.98 -7.16 15.80
C ASN A 392 -18.33 -7.97 14.69
N TYR A 393 -17.39 -8.85 15.06
CA TYR A 393 -16.65 -9.68 14.13
C TYR A 393 -17.14 -11.12 14.18
N ARG A 394 -17.28 -11.76 13.02
CA ARG A 394 -17.65 -13.17 12.91
C ARG A 394 -16.47 -13.98 12.39
N TYR A 395 -16.03 -14.96 13.16
CA TYR A 395 -15.02 -15.94 12.78
C TYR A 395 -15.69 -17.31 12.66
N GLY A 396 -15.86 -17.80 11.43
CA GLY A 396 -16.70 -18.96 11.15
C GLY A 396 -18.15 -18.72 11.58
N ASN A 397 -18.61 -19.48 12.56
CA ASN A 397 -19.93 -19.37 13.19
C ASN A 397 -19.89 -18.66 14.56
N THR A 398 -18.72 -18.32 15.07
CA THR A 398 -18.53 -17.64 16.37
C THR A 398 -18.52 -16.13 16.23
N TRP A 399 -19.17 -15.45 17.17
CA TRP A 399 -19.18 -13.99 17.25
C TRP A 399 -18.17 -13.48 18.29
N TYR A 400 -17.40 -12.47 17.92
CA TYR A 400 -16.53 -11.69 18.79
C TYR A 400 -17.07 -10.26 18.87
N ARG A 401 -17.58 -9.88 20.04
CA ARG A 401 -18.00 -8.50 20.33
C ARG A 401 -16.83 -7.76 20.96
N ILE A 402 -16.20 -6.90 20.17
CA ILE A 402 -14.99 -6.18 20.55
C ILE A 402 -15.39 -4.78 20.97
N GLN A 403 -15.27 -4.49 22.25
CA GLN A 403 -15.54 -3.18 22.84
C GLN A 403 -14.20 -2.50 23.14
N VAL A 404 -13.97 -1.36 22.48
CA VAL A 404 -12.79 -0.52 22.72
C VAL A 404 -13.19 0.70 23.53
N GLU A 405 -12.48 0.95 24.62
CA GLU A 405 -12.70 2.10 25.52
C GLU A 405 -11.47 3.01 25.55
N ASN A 406 -11.69 4.31 25.41
CA ASN A 406 -10.66 5.35 25.42
C ASN A 406 -10.95 6.41 26.51
N PRO A 407 -10.90 6.04 27.79
CA PRO A 407 -11.28 6.95 28.88
C PRO A 407 -10.34 8.15 29.06
N GLN A 408 -9.14 8.09 28.48
CA GLN A 408 -8.12 9.14 28.58
C GLN A 408 -8.02 10.02 27.32
N GLY A 409 -8.84 9.77 26.30
CA GLY A 409 -8.79 10.54 25.05
C GLY A 409 -7.40 10.52 24.41
N VAL A 410 -6.79 9.34 24.27
CA VAL A 410 -5.49 9.17 23.60
C VAL A 410 -5.69 8.70 22.15
N ASN A 411 -4.69 8.88 21.28
CA ASN A 411 -4.79 8.38 19.91
C ASN A 411 -4.62 6.87 19.81
N GLY A 412 -3.89 6.26 20.75
CA GLY A 412 -3.64 4.82 20.77
C GLY A 412 -2.94 4.44 22.06
N GLY A 413 -2.38 3.23 22.08
CA GLY A 413 -1.73 2.68 23.27
C GLY A 413 -2.66 1.77 24.05
N VAL A 414 -2.67 0.49 23.68
CA VAL A 414 -3.46 -0.54 24.35
C VAL A 414 -2.81 -0.89 25.69
N ARG A 415 -3.53 -0.67 26.78
CA ARG A 415 -3.10 -1.04 28.14
C ARG A 415 -3.43 -2.48 28.47
N GLU A 416 -4.61 -2.94 28.05
CA GLU A 416 -5.15 -4.24 28.42
C GLU A 416 -6.13 -4.73 27.35
N ILE A 417 -6.09 -6.03 27.10
CA ILE A 417 -7.10 -6.75 26.32
C ILE A 417 -7.60 -7.92 27.17
N LEU A 418 -8.91 -8.02 27.34
CA LEU A 418 -9.59 -9.13 28.01
C LEU A 418 -10.42 -9.92 27.01
N LEU A 419 -10.27 -11.25 27.00
CA LEU A 419 -11.18 -12.19 26.34
C LEU A 419 -12.01 -12.88 27.42
N ASP A 420 -13.32 -12.66 27.41
CA ASP A 420 -14.27 -13.19 28.41
C ASP A 420 -13.82 -12.90 29.86
N GLY A 421 -13.31 -11.69 30.09
CA GLY A 421 -12.82 -11.23 31.38
C GLY A 421 -11.41 -11.71 31.76
N ARG A 422 -10.73 -12.46 30.89
CA ARG A 422 -9.36 -12.95 31.13
C ARG A 422 -8.34 -12.19 30.28
N PRO A 423 -7.23 -11.70 30.86
CA PRO A 423 -6.20 -11.01 30.10
C PRO A 423 -5.58 -11.87 29.00
N VAL A 424 -5.34 -11.26 27.84
CA VAL A 424 -4.59 -11.84 26.72
C VAL A 424 -3.47 -10.90 26.31
N ALA A 425 -2.26 -11.45 26.13
CA ALA A 425 -1.07 -10.65 25.83
C ALA A 425 -0.57 -10.80 24.39
N ASP A 426 -0.77 -11.97 23.78
CA ASP A 426 -0.25 -12.30 22.45
C ASP A 426 -1.40 -12.60 21.46
N GLY A 427 -2.21 -11.56 21.24
CA GLY A 427 -3.41 -11.61 20.40
C GLY A 427 -4.59 -12.34 21.04
N VAL A 428 -5.80 -11.98 20.64
CA VAL A 428 -7.04 -12.67 20.99
C VAL A 428 -7.11 -13.97 20.18
N PRO A 429 -7.08 -15.16 20.81
CA PRO A 429 -7.26 -16.41 20.08
C PRO A 429 -8.69 -16.52 19.55
N LEU A 430 -8.81 -16.91 18.28
CA LEU A 430 -10.08 -17.12 17.60
C LEU A 430 -10.43 -18.61 17.59
N ALA A 431 -11.68 -18.93 17.91
CA ALA A 431 -12.23 -20.29 17.94
C ALA A 431 -13.59 -20.30 17.24
N ASP A 432 -13.84 -21.34 16.44
CA ASP A 432 -15.14 -21.56 15.80
C ASP A 432 -16.00 -22.54 16.63
N ASP A 433 -16.31 -22.17 17.87
CA ASP A 433 -17.10 -22.98 18.81
C ASP A 433 -18.61 -22.63 18.82
N GLY A 434 -19.03 -21.70 17.96
CA GLY A 434 -20.42 -21.25 17.81
C GLY A 434 -20.93 -20.35 18.95
N LYS A 435 -20.07 -19.90 19.87
CA LYS A 435 -20.46 -19.01 20.98
C LYS A 435 -20.35 -17.54 20.61
N THR A 436 -20.69 -16.68 21.57
CA THR A 436 -20.36 -15.26 21.54
C THR A 436 -19.32 -14.99 22.60
N HIS A 437 -18.15 -14.50 22.17
CA HIS A 437 -17.08 -14.05 23.05
C HIS A 437 -17.08 -12.53 23.17
N ARG A 438 -16.72 -12.04 24.35
CA ARG A 438 -16.54 -10.61 24.62
C ARG A 438 -15.06 -10.28 24.66
N VAL A 439 -14.65 -9.34 23.83
CA VAL A 439 -13.31 -8.76 23.85
C VAL A 439 -13.41 -7.34 24.36
N GLN A 440 -12.66 -7.01 25.42
CA GLN A 440 -12.59 -5.65 25.95
C GLN A 440 -11.18 -5.12 25.76
N VAL A 441 -11.06 -3.95 25.14
CA VAL A 441 -9.78 -3.27 24.91
C VAL A 441 -9.82 -1.94 25.62
N ARG A 442 -8.80 -1.65 26.43
CA ARG A 442 -8.70 -0.36 27.12
C ARG A 442 -7.46 0.39 26.66
N LEU A 443 -7.65 1.61 26.17
CA LEU A 443 -6.56 2.52 25.80
C LEU A 443 -6.10 3.34 27.01
N ALA A 444 -4.81 3.69 27.03
CA ALA A 444 -4.22 4.59 28.02
C ALA A 444 -2.95 5.27 27.47
N ALA A 445 -2.61 6.43 28.04
CA ALA A 445 -1.32 7.07 27.81
C ALA A 445 -0.19 6.23 28.42
N ASN A 446 0.92 6.10 27.71
CA ASN A 446 2.11 5.32 28.15
C ASN A 446 1.73 3.92 28.66
N PRO A 447 1.17 3.04 27.81
CA PRO A 447 0.89 1.68 28.23
C PRO A 447 2.20 1.01 28.62
N ALA A 448 2.24 0.37 29.80
CA ALA A 448 3.27 -0.63 30.05
C ALA A 448 3.14 -1.69 28.94
N PRO A 449 4.25 -2.16 28.34
CA PRO A 449 4.18 -3.14 27.28
C PRO A 449 3.39 -4.37 27.73
N VAL A 450 2.35 -4.71 26.97
CA VAL A 450 1.56 -5.91 27.17
C VAL A 450 2.50 -7.12 26.97
N GLY A 451 2.96 -7.73 28.07
CA GLY A 451 3.81 -8.94 28.02
C GLY A 451 5.02 -9.03 28.97
N ALA A 452 5.36 -7.99 29.76
CA ALA A 452 6.47 -8.09 30.71
C ALA A 452 6.03 -8.54 32.11
N ALA A 453 5.68 -9.82 32.27
CA ALA A 453 5.51 -10.43 33.59
C ALA A 453 6.18 -11.81 33.61
N GLY A 454 7.38 -11.90 34.23
CA GLY A 454 7.90 -13.20 34.69
C GLY A 454 9.40 -13.48 34.64
N SER A 455 10.30 -12.57 35.03
CA SER A 455 11.66 -12.96 35.46
C SER A 455 12.11 -12.18 36.69
N LYS A 456 11.46 -12.45 37.83
CA LYS A 456 12.13 -12.25 39.12
C LYS A 456 13.02 -13.46 39.35
N GLU A 457 14.29 -13.35 38.96
CA GLU A 457 15.35 -14.20 39.48
C GLU A 457 15.31 -14.18 41.00
N ARG A 458 15.09 -15.34 41.60
CA ARG A 458 15.42 -15.59 43.00
C ARG A 458 16.94 -15.61 43.10
N ARG A 459 17.51 -14.60 43.76
CA ARG A 459 18.83 -14.71 44.37
C ARG A 459 18.72 -15.61 45.60
N ALA A 460 19.37 -16.77 45.54
CA ALA A 460 20.03 -17.43 46.66
C ALA A 460 21.25 -18.16 46.09
#